data_AF-A0A9D2RTQ7-F1
#
_entry.id   AF-A0A9D2RTQ7-F1
#
_cell.length_a   1.000
_cell.length_b   1.000
_cell.length_c   1.000
_cell.angle_alpha   90.00
_cell.angle_beta   90.00
_cell.angle_gamma   90.00
#
_symmetry.space_group_name_H-M   'P 1'
#
loop_
_entity.id
_entity.type
_entity.pdbx_description
1 polymer ?
#
loop_
_entity_poly.entity_id
_entity_poly.type
_entity_poly.pdbx_seq_one_letter_code
_entity_poly.pdbx_strand_id
1 'polypeptide(L)'
;MADVEKLRKVKQCIDSLAEGLNPFTGQPLPAEDIVNDVRVSRSLFLASAFLQEQMQGTPAKKNGKKQAFRLSLEERERVEFSTQPIPASGLARRMNEVVSTQDCKKISYRQITDWLVEVGMLKLVENVAGRHRRRPTDSGEKLGISVDNRVGQYGPYQVVLYSEDAQRFIVDNVDAIVAFTVSKEKGTQR
;
A
#
# COMPACT_ATOMS: atom_id res chain seq x y z
N MET A 1 -15.35 14.77 23.04
CA MET A 1 -15.99 13.93 24.09
C MET A 1 -17.51 13.88 23.96
N ALA A 2 -18.20 14.98 23.64
CA ALA A 2 -19.67 15.01 23.51
C ALA A 2 -20.27 14.13 22.39
N ASP A 3 -19.52 13.80 21.34
CA ASP A 3 -20.03 13.00 20.22
C ASP A 3 -20.08 11.50 20.50
N VAL A 4 -19.13 10.96 21.27
CA VAL A 4 -19.08 9.51 21.59
C VAL A 4 -20.24 9.11 22.49
N GLU A 5 -20.61 9.96 23.44
CA GLU A 5 -21.72 9.69 24.35
C GLU A 5 -23.08 9.74 23.65
N LYS A 6 -23.25 10.64 22.66
CA LYS A 6 -24.43 10.64 21.80
C LYS A 6 -24.49 9.38 20.93
N LEU A 7 -23.34 8.98 20.37
CA LEU A 7 -23.23 7.78 19.54
C LEU A 7 -23.55 6.50 20.33
N ARG A 8 -23.11 6.43 21.59
CA ARG A 8 -23.43 5.35 22.53
C ARG A 8 -24.94 5.21 22.74
N LYS A 9 -25.65 6.33 22.95
CA LYS A 9 -27.10 6.33 23.11
C LYS A 9 -27.83 5.89 21.84
N VAL A 10 -27.38 6.32 20.66
CA VAL A 10 -27.92 5.88 19.37
C VAL A 10 -27.74 4.38 19.18
N LYS A 11 -26.54 3.84 19.49
CA LYS A 11 -26.27 2.42 19.41
C LYS A 11 -27.18 1.60 20.32
N GLN A 12 -27.33 1.99 21.59
CA GLN A 12 -28.22 1.31 22.53
C GLN A 12 -29.67 1.25 22.03
N CYS A 13 -30.14 2.33 21.40
CA CYS A 13 -31.47 2.36 20.80
C CYS A 13 -31.61 1.34 19.66
N ILE A 14 -30.61 1.27 18.77
CA ILE A 14 -30.60 0.34 17.64
C ILE A 14 -30.50 -1.11 18.10
N ASP A 15 -29.70 -1.39 19.14
CA ASP A 15 -29.59 -2.73 19.75
C ASP A 15 -30.96 -3.21 20.26
N SER A 16 -31.65 -2.37 21.04
CA SER A 16 -32.98 -2.71 21.55
C SER A 16 -33.97 -2.98 20.42
N LEU A 17 -33.99 -2.15 19.38
CA LEU A 17 -34.87 -2.37 18.23
C LEU A 17 -34.52 -3.64 17.44
N ALA A 18 -33.23 -3.96 17.30
CA ALA A 18 -32.79 -5.18 16.62
C ALA A 18 -33.22 -6.45 17.35
N GLU A 19 -33.32 -6.37 18.68
CA GLU A 19 -33.84 -7.42 19.58
C GLU A 19 -35.38 -7.44 19.68
N GLY A 20 -36.08 -6.51 19.00
CA GLY A 20 -37.54 -6.39 19.09
C GLY A 20 -38.03 -5.76 20.39
N LEU A 21 -37.20 -4.96 21.06
CA LEU A 21 -37.50 -4.28 22.32
C LEU A 21 -37.67 -2.78 22.12
N ASN A 22 -38.56 -2.18 22.91
CA ASN A 22 -38.69 -0.74 22.97
C ASN A 22 -37.46 -0.12 23.68
N PRO A 23 -36.75 0.82 23.04
CA PRO A 23 -35.48 1.36 23.55
C PRO A 23 -35.61 2.23 24.80
N PHE A 24 -36.82 2.67 25.17
CA PHE A 24 -37.06 3.52 26.34
C PHE A 24 -37.68 2.75 27.52
N THR A 25 -38.39 1.67 27.24
CA THR A 25 -39.14 0.91 28.27
C THR A 25 -38.63 -0.52 28.46
N GLY A 26 -37.83 -1.05 27.52
CA GLY A 26 -37.32 -2.42 27.54
C GLY A 26 -38.37 -3.50 27.29
N GLN A 27 -39.60 -3.12 26.95
CA GLN A 27 -40.69 -4.07 26.70
C GLN A 27 -40.63 -4.62 25.28
N PRO A 28 -41.05 -5.88 25.04
CA PRO A 28 -41.12 -6.44 23.70
C PRO A 28 -42.15 -5.68 22.85
N LEU A 29 -41.78 -5.42 21.60
CA LEU A 29 -42.65 -4.84 20.59
C LEU A 29 -43.58 -5.93 20.01
N PRO A 30 -44.77 -5.54 19.50
CA PRO A 30 -45.71 -6.48 18.89
C PRO A 30 -45.06 -7.31 17.78
N ALA A 31 -45.46 -8.57 17.62
CA ALA A 31 -44.86 -9.48 16.64
C ALA A 31 -45.02 -8.99 15.18
N GLU A 32 -46.06 -8.20 14.92
CA GLU A 32 -46.39 -7.60 13.63
C GLU A 32 -45.62 -6.30 13.34
N ASP A 33 -44.82 -5.81 14.30
CA ASP A 33 -43.99 -4.62 14.13
C ASP A 33 -42.88 -4.87 13.09
N ILE A 34 -42.61 -3.85 12.27
CA ILE A 34 -41.62 -3.92 11.19
C ILE A 34 -40.22 -4.28 11.68
N VAL A 35 -39.88 -3.96 12.94
CA VAL A 35 -38.57 -4.30 13.52
C VAL A 35 -38.38 -5.80 13.74
N ASN A 36 -39.47 -6.56 13.90
CA ASN A 36 -39.45 -8.01 14.05
C ASN A 36 -39.35 -8.74 12.68
N ASP A 37 -39.43 -8.02 11.56
CA ASP A 37 -39.08 -8.58 10.26
C ASP A 37 -37.57 -8.89 10.21
N VAL A 38 -37.24 -10.12 9.85
CA VAL A 38 -35.85 -10.63 9.81
C VAL A 38 -34.91 -9.73 9.01
N ARG A 39 -35.40 -9.10 7.92
CA ARG A 39 -34.58 -8.22 7.07
C ARG A 39 -34.26 -6.91 7.79
N VAL A 40 -35.21 -6.41 8.56
CA VAL A 40 -35.08 -5.16 9.32
C VAL A 40 -34.19 -5.38 10.54
N SER A 41 -34.45 -6.42 11.33
CA SER A 41 -33.58 -6.80 12.46
C SER A 41 -32.13 -7.01 12.01
N ARG A 42 -31.90 -7.73 10.90
CA ARG A 42 -30.55 -7.91 10.34
C ARG A 42 -29.89 -6.59 9.91
N SER A 43 -30.66 -5.67 9.35
CA SER A 43 -30.16 -4.34 8.95
C SER A 43 -29.79 -3.48 10.17
N LEU A 44 -30.59 -3.57 11.24
CA LEU A 44 -30.32 -2.88 12.51
C LEU A 44 -29.07 -3.45 13.20
N PHE A 45 -28.89 -4.78 13.21
CA PHE A 45 -27.65 -5.39 13.71
C PHE A 45 -26.42 -4.94 12.92
N LEU A 46 -26.52 -4.85 11.59
CA LEU A 46 -25.43 -4.34 10.75
C LEU A 46 -25.11 -2.87 11.08
N ALA A 47 -26.13 -2.03 11.25
CA ALA A 47 -25.96 -0.63 11.65
C ALA A 47 -25.31 -0.52 13.04
N SER A 48 -25.71 -1.34 14.00
CA SER A 48 -25.11 -1.38 15.35
C SER A 48 -23.64 -1.77 15.32
N ALA A 49 -23.28 -2.79 14.53
CA ALA A 49 -21.89 -3.19 14.33
C ALA A 49 -21.03 -2.05 13.76
N PHE A 50 -21.54 -1.34 12.74
CA PHE A 50 -20.85 -0.19 12.16
C PHE A 50 -20.67 0.96 13.17
N LEU A 51 -21.69 1.25 13.98
CA LEU A 51 -21.60 2.27 15.03
C LEU A 51 -20.58 1.86 16.10
N GLN A 52 -20.51 0.58 16.44
CA GLN A 52 -19.51 0.06 17.37
C GLN A 52 -18.08 0.22 16.84
N GLU A 53 -17.86 -0.04 15.54
CA GLU A 53 -16.56 0.22 14.89
C GLU A 53 -16.18 1.70 14.94
N GLN A 54 -17.13 2.63 14.75
CA GLN A 54 -16.86 4.06 14.85
C GLN A 54 -16.57 4.49 16.30
N MET A 55 -17.22 3.88 17.29
CA MET A 55 -17.04 4.18 18.72
C MET A 55 -15.75 3.62 19.31
N GLN A 56 -15.35 2.41 18.90
CA GLN A 56 -14.05 1.83 19.29
C GLN A 56 -12.87 2.52 18.59
N GLY A 57 -13.19 3.42 17.65
CA GLY A 57 -12.27 3.85 16.63
C GLY A 57 -12.08 2.72 15.63
N THR A 58 -12.13 3.05 14.35
CA THR A 58 -11.39 2.24 13.36
C THR A 58 -9.99 2.02 13.95
N PRO A 59 -9.35 0.83 13.85
CA PRO A 59 -7.91 0.76 14.09
C PRO A 59 -7.36 1.89 13.23
N ALA A 60 -6.85 2.93 13.91
CA ALA A 60 -6.74 4.22 13.28
C ALA A 60 -6.05 4.00 11.95
N LYS A 61 -6.62 4.49 10.84
CA LYS A 61 -5.74 4.98 9.80
C LYS A 61 -4.90 6.00 10.55
N LYS A 62 -3.75 5.56 11.08
CA LYS A 62 -2.80 6.40 11.78
C LYS A 62 -2.43 7.42 10.72
N ASN A 63 -3.07 8.58 10.79
CA ASN A 63 -2.62 9.80 10.14
C ASN A 63 -1.36 10.33 10.85
N GLY A 64 -0.70 9.51 11.69
CA GLY A 64 0.72 9.63 11.91
C GLY A 64 1.42 9.51 10.56
N LYS A 65 2.35 10.43 10.27
CA LYS A 65 3.17 10.36 9.07
C LYS A 65 3.75 8.94 8.98
N LYS A 66 3.30 8.16 7.99
CA LYS A 66 3.87 6.83 7.74
C LYS A 66 5.38 6.95 7.72
N GLN A 67 6.06 6.10 8.49
CA GLN A 67 7.51 6.12 8.55
C GLN A 67 8.07 5.85 7.15
N ALA A 68 9.27 6.36 6.85
CA ALA A 68 9.93 6.05 5.60
C ALA A 68 10.07 4.53 5.45
N PHE A 69 10.07 4.04 4.22
CA PHE A 69 10.31 2.62 3.96
C PHE A 69 11.62 2.19 4.61
N ARG A 70 11.65 1.03 5.25
CA ARG A 70 12.84 0.45 5.88
C ARG A 70 12.77 -1.07 5.74
N LEU A 71 13.91 -1.68 5.46
CA LEU A 71 14.12 -3.12 5.55
C LEU A 71 15.26 -3.37 6.54
N SER A 72 14.96 -4.03 7.65
CA SER A 72 15.98 -4.59 8.55
C SER A 72 16.79 -5.68 7.84
N LEU A 73 17.95 -6.02 8.39
CA LEU A 73 18.81 -7.07 7.83
C LEU A 73 18.06 -8.41 7.68
N GLU A 74 17.30 -8.80 8.71
CA GLU A 74 16.48 -10.02 8.70
C GLU A 74 15.37 -9.98 7.64
N GLU A 75 14.77 -8.82 7.40
CA GLU A 75 13.76 -8.67 6.35
C GLU A 75 14.38 -8.73 4.94
N ARG A 76 15.63 -8.27 4.76
CA ARG A 76 16.31 -8.38 3.45
C ARG A 76 16.52 -9.83 3.04
N GLU A 77 16.87 -10.69 3.99
CA GLU A 77 17.07 -12.12 3.75
C GLU A 77 15.77 -12.84 3.36
N ARG A 78 14.61 -12.29 3.74
CA ARG A 78 13.29 -12.82 3.38
C ARG A 78 12.78 -12.31 2.03
N VAL A 79 13.47 -11.36 1.38
CA VAL A 79 13.07 -10.89 0.05
C VAL A 79 13.32 -11.99 -0.96
N GLU A 80 12.25 -12.43 -1.62
CA GLU A 80 12.36 -13.44 -2.67
C GLU A 80 13.06 -12.87 -3.91
N PHE A 81 14.22 -13.43 -4.23
CA PHE A 81 14.92 -13.14 -5.48
C PHE A 81 14.51 -14.11 -6.58
N SER A 82 14.37 -13.62 -7.81
CA SER A 82 14.04 -14.44 -8.96
C SER A 82 15.28 -14.64 -9.82
N THR A 83 15.56 -15.90 -10.14
CA THR A 83 16.59 -16.30 -11.11
C THR A 83 16.28 -15.78 -12.52
N GLN A 84 15.00 -15.62 -12.85
CA GLN A 84 14.56 -14.98 -14.10
C GLN A 84 14.56 -13.44 -13.94
N PRO A 85 15.03 -12.69 -14.95
CA PRO A 85 15.02 -11.23 -14.90
C PRO A 85 13.61 -10.66 -14.76
N ILE A 86 13.41 -9.80 -13.75
CA ILE A 86 12.11 -9.18 -13.44
C ILE A 86 12.17 -7.66 -13.65
N PRO A 87 11.04 -6.97 -13.86
CA PRO A 87 11.00 -5.52 -13.83
C PRO A 87 11.14 -4.98 -12.39
N ALA A 88 11.57 -3.71 -12.26
CA ALA A 88 11.68 -3.03 -10.96
C ALA A 88 10.36 -2.99 -10.16
N SER A 89 9.21 -3.02 -10.84
CA SER A 89 7.90 -3.13 -10.19
C SER A 89 7.68 -4.48 -9.52
N GLY A 90 8.21 -5.56 -10.11
CA GLY A 90 8.20 -6.89 -9.52
C GLY A 90 9.06 -6.93 -8.25
N LEU A 91 10.27 -6.37 -8.30
CA LEU A 91 11.16 -6.30 -7.14
C LEU A 91 10.55 -5.44 -6.02
N ALA A 92 10.05 -4.24 -6.34
CA ALA A 92 9.41 -3.35 -5.37
C ALA A 92 8.22 -4.02 -4.68
N ARG A 93 7.43 -4.82 -5.42
CA ARG A 93 6.33 -5.60 -4.84
C ARG A 93 6.84 -6.58 -3.78
N ARG A 94 7.84 -7.39 -4.12
CA ARG A 94 8.41 -8.39 -3.19
C ARG A 94 9.01 -7.75 -1.95
N MET A 95 9.74 -6.65 -2.09
CA MET A 95 10.26 -5.88 -0.95
C MET A 95 9.13 -5.37 -0.03
N ASN A 96 8.02 -4.92 -0.60
CA ASN A 96 6.87 -4.46 0.18
C ASN A 96 6.06 -5.59 0.82
N GLU A 97 6.13 -6.82 0.31
CA GLU A 97 5.45 -8.00 0.87
C GLU A 97 6.11 -8.47 2.18
N VAL A 98 7.42 -8.27 2.32
CA VAL A 98 8.15 -8.61 3.55
C VAL A 98 7.93 -7.58 4.66
N VAL A 99 7.75 -6.30 4.31
CA VAL A 99 7.53 -5.23 5.30
C VAL A 99 6.08 -5.25 5.80
N SER A 100 5.88 -5.13 7.12
CA SER A 100 4.56 -4.83 7.67
C SER A 100 4.07 -3.45 7.21
N THR A 101 3.25 -3.44 6.15
CA THR A 101 2.76 -2.22 5.48
C THR A 101 1.80 -1.36 6.32
N GLN A 102 1.53 -1.74 7.58
CA GLN A 102 0.67 -1.00 8.48
C GLN A 102 1.31 0.32 8.97
N ASP A 103 2.63 0.36 9.17
CA ASP A 103 3.31 1.54 9.77
C ASP A 103 4.30 2.26 8.83
N CYS A 104 4.72 1.64 7.71
CA CYS A 104 5.69 2.19 6.76
C CYS A 104 5.07 2.61 5.41
N LYS A 105 5.67 3.64 4.77
CA LYS A 105 5.42 3.94 3.34
C LYS A 105 5.93 2.78 2.49
N LYS A 106 5.26 2.48 1.37
CA LYS A 106 5.72 1.49 0.39
C LYS A 106 6.84 2.05 -0.46
N ILE A 107 7.85 1.23 -0.78
CA ILE A 107 8.83 1.58 -1.81
C ILE A 107 8.20 1.43 -3.19
N SER A 108 8.43 2.40 -4.06
CA SER A 108 7.97 2.37 -5.45
C SER A 108 9.10 2.02 -6.41
N TYR A 109 8.75 1.43 -7.56
CA TYR A 109 9.72 1.18 -8.63
C TYR A 109 10.41 2.47 -9.12
N ARG A 110 9.72 3.62 -9.01
CA ARG A 110 10.27 4.92 -9.40
C ARG A 110 11.43 5.33 -8.51
N GLN A 111 11.29 5.15 -7.20
CA GLN A 111 12.38 5.40 -6.23
C GLN A 111 13.62 4.56 -6.55
N ILE A 112 13.44 3.27 -6.84
CA ILE A 112 14.52 2.38 -7.25
C ILE A 112 15.18 2.88 -8.53
N THR A 113 14.38 3.13 -9.57
CA THR A 113 14.92 3.52 -10.89
C THR A 113 15.51 4.93 -10.93
N ASP A 114 15.05 5.86 -10.10
CA ASP A 114 15.65 7.19 -9.95
C ASP A 114 17.00 7.11 -9.24
N TRP A 115 17.09 6.32 -8.16
CA TRP A 115 18.36 6.08 -7.49
C TRP A 115 19.38 5.38 -8.40
N LEU A 116 18.94 4.40 -9.20
CA LEU A 116 19.82 3.75 -10.18
C LEU A 116 20.34 4.71 -11.26
N VAL A 117 19.61 5.76 -11.60
CA VAL A 117 20.13 6.84 -12.47
C VAL A 117 21.18 7.65 -11.74
N GLU A 118 20.93 8.00 -10.47
CA GLU A 118 21.88 8.75 -9.63
C GLU A 118 23.23 8.02 -9.47
N VAL A 119 23.20 6.71 -9.23
CA VAL A 119 24.43 5.89 -9.09
C VAL A 119 25.02 5.44 -10.43
N GLY A 120 24.49 5.93 -11.56
CA GLY A 120 25.04 5.67 -12.89
C GLY A 120 24.82 4.25 -13.44
N MET A 121 23.89 3.48 -12.87
CA MET A 121 23.49 2.15 -13.38
C MET A 121 22.43 2.26 -14.49
N LEU A 122 21.64 3.33 -14.47
CA LEU A 122 20.71 3.69 -15.53
C LEU A 122 21.04 5.10 -16.07
N LYS A 123 20.61 5.37 -17.29
CA LYS A 123 20.63 6.70 -17.92
C LYS A 123 19.27 7.02 -18.52
N LEU A 124 18.94 8.30 -18.58
CA LEU A 124 17.80 8.79 -19.34
C LEU A 124 18.22 8.99 -20.79
N VAL A 125 17.54 8.31 -21.71
CA VAL A 125 17.72 8.45 -23.15
C VAL A 125 16.47 9.05 -23.73
N GLU A 126 16.60 10.16 -24.45
CA GLU A 126 15.51 10.78 -25.19
C GLU A 126 15.27 9.98 -26.48
N ASN A 127 14.01 9.66 -26.77
CA ASN A 127 13.65 9.07 -28.06
C ASN A 127 13.39 10.16 -29.11
N VAL A 128 13.23 9.75 -30.36
CA VAL A 128 12.93 10.63 -31.52
C VAL A 128 11.64 11.47 -31.33
N ALA A 129 10.79 11.10 -30.37
CA ALA A 129 9.54 11.78 -30.03
C ALA A 129 9.62 12.63 -28.73
N GLY A 130 10.83 12.93 -28.25
CA GLY A 130 11.06 13.76 -27.04
C GLY A 130 10.71 13.10 -25.71
N ARG A 131 10.43 11.78 -25.71
CA ARG A 131 10.13 11.03 -24.49
C ARG A 131 11.41 10.42 -23.91
N HIS A 132 11.68 10.73 -22.65
CA HIS A 132 12.76 10.11 -21.90
C HIS A 132 12.41 8.66 -21.51
N ARG A 133 13.35 7.75 -21.76
CA ARG A 133 13.29 6.35 -21.32
C ARG A 133 14.55 6.01 -20.53
N ARG A 134 14.40 5.22 -19.46
CA ARG A 134 15.55 4.70 -18.71
C ARG A 134 16.17 3.53 -19.46
N ARG A 135 17.50 3.54 -19.59
CA ARG A 135 18.29 2.49 -20.24
C ARG A 135 19.50 2.14 -19.36
N PRO A 136 19.95 0.88 -19.35
CA PRO A 136 21.16 0.53 -18.64
C PRO A 136 22.37 1.27 -19.22
N THR A 137 23.32 1.58 -18.35
CA THR A 137 24.69 1.96 -18.73
C THR A 137 25.53 0.70 -18.85
N ASP A 138 26.76 0.80 -19.36
CA ASP A 138 27.69 -0.34 -19.44
C ASP A 138 27.90 -0.98 -18.06
N SER A 139 27.95 -0.18 -16.99
CA SER A 139 28.02 -0.67 -15.61
C SER A 139 26.73 -1.37 -15.18
N GLY A 140 25.57 -0.82 -15.55
CA GLY A 140 24.27 -1.47 -15.31
C GLY A 140 24.12 -2.80 -16.04
N GLU A 141 24.60 -2.91 -17.28
CA GLU A 141 24.59 -4.16 -18.04
C GLU A 141 25.50 -5.21 -17.40
N LYS A 142 26.69 -4.82 -16.93
CA LYS A 142 27.61 -5.70 -16.18
C LYS A 142 27.02 -6.18 -14.85
N LEU A 143 26.23 -5.34 -14.19
CA LEU A 143 25.46 -5.72 -13.00
C LEU A 143 24.30 -6.68 -13.32
N GLY A 144 23.94 -6.83 -14.60
CA GLY A 144 22.87 -7.70 -15.07
C GLY A 144 21.52 -6.99 -15.21
N ILE A 145 21.53 -5.70 -15.56
CA ILE A 145 20.35 -4.93 -16.00
C ILE A 145 20.26 -5.00 -17.52
N SER A 146 19.11 -5.41 -18.06
CA SER A 146 18.90 -5.58 -19.50
C SER A 146 17.61 -4.93 -19.97
N VAL A 147 17.44 -4.84 -21.30
CA VAL A 147 16.20 -4.37 -21.93
C VAL A 147 15.60 -5.50 -22.75
N ASP A 148 14.32 -5.75 -22.57
CA ASP A 148 13.57 -6.76 -23.29
C ASP A 148 12.41 -6.13 -24.07
N ASN A 149 12.09 -6.70 -25.24
CA ASN A 149 10.98 -6.26 -26.09
C ASN A 149 9.78 -7.17 -25.85
N ARG A 150 8.69 -6.63 -25.29
CA ARG A 150 7.46 -7.35 -24.99
C ARG A 150 6.33 -6.85 -25.87
N VAL A 151 5.40 -7.73 -26.23
CA VAL A 151 4.18 -7.34 -26.94
C VAL A 151 3.06 -7.15 -25.93
N GLY A 152 2.54 -5.92 -25.84
CA GLY A 152 1.35 -5.61 -25.06
C GLY A 152 0.12 -5.42 -25.95
N GLN A 153 -1.01 -5.10 -25.32
CA GLN A 153 -2.28 -4.82 -26.03
C GLN A 153 -2.16 -3.68 -27.06
N TYR A 154 -1.24 -2.74 -26.84
CA TYR A 154 -1.01 -1.57 -27.70
C TYR A 154 0.24 -1.71 -28.59
N GLY A 155 0.74 -2.94 -28.75
CA GLY A 155 1.93 -3.23 -29.56
C GLY A 155 3.21 -3.44 -28.74
N PRO A 156 4.38 -3.50 -29.42
CA PRO A 156 5.65 -3.79 -28.77
C PRO A 156 6.10 -2.64 -27.87
N TYR A 157 6.57 -2.96 -26.67
CA TYR A 157 7.16 -2.04 -25.71
C TYR A 157 8.45 -2.61 -25.13
N GLN A 158 9.32 -1.72 -24.67
CA GLN A 158 10.58 -2.10 -24.05
C GLN A 158 10.47 -2.01 -22.53
N VAL A 159 10.90 -3.06 -21.84
CA VAL A 159 10.94 -3.14 -20.38
C VAL A 159 12.39 -3.32 -19.91
N VAL A 160 12.76 -2.66 -18.83
CA VAL A 160 14.05 -2.88 -18.17
C VAL A 160 13.89 -4.02 -17.17
N LEU A 161 14.73 -5.04 -17.29
CA LEU A 161 14.74 -6.22 -16.44
C LEU A 161 16.02 -6.28 -15.60
N TYR A 162 15.89 -6.89 -14.44
CA TYR A 162 16.94 -7.01 -13.42
C TYR A 162 17.15 -8.48 -13.14
N SER A 163 18.34 -8.99 -13.47
CA SER A 163 18.81 -10.32 -13.09
C SER A 163 18.82 -10.51 -11.56
N GLU A 164 19.08 -11.72 -11.09
CA GLU A 164 19.20 -11.99 -9.66
C GLU A 164 20.27 -11.10 -8.99
N ASP A 165 21.45 -10.95 -9.62
CA ASP A 165 22.54 -10.12 -9.08
C ASP A 165 22.13 -8.65 -8.98
N ALA A 166 21.46 -8.12 -10.01
CA ALA A 166 20.93 -6.77 -10.00
C ALA A 166 19.84 -6.59 -8.93
N GLN A 167 19.00 -7.60 -8.69
CA GLN A 167 17.99 -7.58 -7.63
C GLN A 167 18.64 -7.53 -6.25
N ARG A 168 19.66 -8.37 -5.99
CA ARG A 168 20.43 -8.40 -4.73
C ARG A 168 21.08 -7.05 -4.46
N PHE A 169 21.77 -6.50 -5.45
CA PHE A 169 22.39 -5.17 -5.34
C PHE A 169 21.38 -4.08 -4.93
N ILE A 170 20.18 -4.09 -5.52
CA ILE A 170 19.13 -3.11 -5.17
C ILE A 170 18.65 -3.29 -3.73
N VAL A 171 18.44 -4.54 -3.28
CA VAL A 171 17.99 -4.83 -1.91
C VAL A 171 19.06 -4.48 -0.88
N ASP A 172 20.33 -4.76 -1.17
CA ASP A 172 21.46 -4.44 -0.29
C ASP A 172 21.62 -2.92 -0.10
N ASN A 173 21.29 -2.14 -1.12
CA ASN A 173 21.39 -0.68 -1.11
C ASN A 173 20.07 0.04 -0.79
N VAL A 174 19.08 -0.67 -0.24
CA VAL A 174 17.75 -0.08 0.00
C VAL A 174 17.75 1.14 0.92
N ASP A 175 18.63 1.17 1.93
CA ASP A 175 18.76 2.34 2.82
C ASP A 175 19.23 3.58 2.04
N ALA A 176 20.15 3.39 1.09
CA ALA A 176 20.64 4.47 0.23
C ALA A 176 19.53 4.98 -0.71
N ILE A 177 18.71 4.08 -1.25
CA ILE A 177 17.53 4.43 -2.06
C ILE A 177 16.57 5.29 -1.24
N VAL A 178 16.26 4.87 0.00
CA VAL A 178 15.34 5.61 0.88
C VAL A 178 15.92 6.98 1.23
N ALA A 179 17.19 7.06 1.62
CA ALA A 179 17.88 8.32 1.96
C ALA A 179 17.89 9.31 0.78
N PHE A 180 18.16 8.83 -0.44
CA PHE A 180 18.10 9.62 -1.67
C PHE A 180 16.70 10.22 -1.88
N THR A 181 15.65 9.43 -1.68
CA THR A 181 14.27 9.89 -1.92
C THR A 181 13.81 10.94 -0.92
N VAL A 182 14.17 10.79 0.35
CA VAL A 182 13.88 11.80 1.39
C VAL A 182 14.59 13.13 1.07
N SER A 183 15.80 13.06 0.50
CA SER A 183 16.58 14.25 0.12
C SER A 183 15.94 14.99 -1.07
N LYS A 184 15.43 14.25 -2.08
CA LYS A 184 14.68 14.82 -3.22
C LYS A 184 13.35 15.47 -2.81
N GLU A 185 12.62 14.86 -1.88
CA GLU A 185 11.36 15.42 -1.37
C GLU A 185 11.59 16.77 -0.67
N LYS A 186 12.68 16.92 0.10
CA LYS A 186 13.04 18.18 0.76
C LYS A 186 13.52 19.27 -0.19
N GLY A 187 14.16 18.90 -1.30
CA GLY A 187 14.65 19.84 -2.31
C GLY A 187 13.57 20.42 -3.22
N THR A 188 12.41 19.77 -3.33
CA THR A 188 11.27 20.22 -4.17
C THR A 188 10.33 21.18 -3.43
N GLN A 189 10.51 21.37 -2.13
CA GLN A 189 9.71 22.30 -1.29
C GLN A 189 10.42 23.64 -1.02
N ARG A 190 11.50 23.95 -1.74
CA ARG A 190 12.22 25.24 -1.65
C ARG A 190 12.10 26.03 -2.94
#